data_AF-A0A3S1QJ98-F1
#
_entry.id   AF-A0A3S1QJ98-F1
#
_cell.length_a   1.000
_cell.length_b   1.000
_cell.length_c   1.000
_cell.angle_alpha   90.00
_cell.angle_beta   90.00
_cell.angle_gamma   90.00
#
_symmetry.space_group_name_H-M   'P 1'
#
loop_
_entity.id
_entity.type
_entity.pdbx_description
1 polymer ?
#
loop_
_entity_poly.entity_id
_entity_poly.type
_entity_poly.pdbx_seq_one_letter_code
_entity_poly.pdbx_strand_id
1 'polypeptide(L)'
;MATTRSAIPLTGVPFPISEYERRQNNVLDAVATAGLDAIVVTAHGHLKYLSGYDGSGGYFAPFPLILMPGRVPIFVVREYDEQAVRSYSCIEEIETYTH
;
A
#
# COMPACT_ATOMS: atom_id res chain seq x y z
N MET A 1 6.98 -26.23 -15.84
CA MET A 1 6.98 -25.11 -16.80
C MET A 1 6.51 -23.86 -16.06
N ALA A 2 7.43 -22.93 -15.77
CA ALA A 2 7.05 -21.65 -15.19
C ALA A 2 6.42 -20.80 -16.28
N THR A 3 5.12 -20.52 -16.16
CA THR A 3 4.40 -19.65 -17.07
C THR A 3 4.89 -18.23 -16.83
N THR A 4 5.72 -17.71 -17.73
CA THR A 4 6.14 -16.30 -17.70
C THR A 4 4.90 -15.45 -17.95
N ARG A 5 4.24 -14.96 -16.89
CA ARG A 5 3.17 -13.98 -17.01
C ARG A 5 3.80 -12.69 -17.54
N SER A 6 3.47 -12.34 -18.78
CA SER A 6 3.81 -11.03 -19.34
C SER A 6 3.20 -9.96 -18.45
N ALA A 7 3.99 -8.95 -18.07
CA ALA A 7 3.49 -7.83 -17.30
C ALA A 7 2.38 -7.13 -18.09
N ILE A 8 1.23 -6.91 -17.45
CA ILE A 8 0.12 -6.21 -18.10
C ILE A 8 0.61 -4.77 -18.38
N PRO A 9 0.55 -4.28 -19.63
CA PRO A 9 0.95 -2.91 -19.93
C PRO A 9 0.26 -1.91 -19.01
N LEU A 10 0.99 -0.88 -18.57
CA LEU A 10 0.50 0.18 -17.68
C LEU A 10 0.23 -0.24 -16.23
N THR A 11 0.57 -1.47 -15.80
CA THR A 11 0.52 -1.89 -14.39
C THR A 11 1.85 -1.67 -13.67
N GLY A 12 1.82 -1.72 -12.34
CA GLY A 12 2.97 -1.47 -11.47
C GLY A 12 2.99 -0.05 -10.90
N VAL A 13 4.13 0.29 -10.30
CA VAL A 13 4.33 1.55 -9.57
C VAL A 13 5.33 2.46 -10.29
N PRO A 14 5.20 3.79 -10.19
CA PRO A 14 6.04 4.75 -10.94
C PRO A 14 7.50 4.84 -10.48
N PHE A 15 7.86 4.22 -9.36
CA PHE A 15 9.21 4.22 -8.79
C PHE A 15 9.63 2.79 -8.45
N PRO A 16 10.95 2.49 -8.36
CA PRO A 16 11.42 1.20 -7.86
C PRO A 16 10.91 0.91 -6.44
N ILE A 17 10.77 -0.37 -6.09
CA ILE A 17 10.32 -0.79 -4.74
C ILE A 17 11.20 -0.19 -3.63
N SER A 18 12.50 -0.09 -3.84
CA SER A 18 13.44 0.50 -2.87
C SER A 18 13.15 1.96 -2.52
N GLU A 19 12.50 2.72 -3.43
CA GLU A 19 12.05 4.07 -3.13
C GLU A 19 10.87 4.07 -2.16
N TYR A 20 9.94 3.12 -2.31
CA TYR A 20 8.80 2.99 -1.38
C TYR A 20 9.24 2.47 -0.01
N GLU A 21 10.14 1.49 0.03
CA GLU A 21 10.76 1.01 1.28
C GLU A 21 11.42 2.16 2.04
N ARG A 22 12.20 3.01 1.35
CA ARG A 22 12.81 4.20 1.93
C ARG A 22 11.78 5.16 2.53
N ARG A 23 10.68 5.42 1.80
CA ARG A 23 9.61 6.32 2.27
C ARG A 23 8.88 5.74 3.49
N GLN A 24 8.58 4.45 3.47
CA GLN A 24 7.92 3.75 4.57
C GLN A 24 8.82 3.71 5.81
N ASN A 25 10.12 3.42 5.65
CA ASN A 25 11.08 3.43 6.76
C ASN A 25 11.18 4.80 7.42
N ASN A 26 11.22 5.90 6.65
CA ASN A 26 11.21 7.25 7.22
C ASN A 26 9.95 7.52 8.07
N VAL A 27 8.78 6.98 7.66
CA VAL A 27 7.55 7.09 8.46
C VAL A 27 7.63 6.21 9.71
N LEU A 28 8.15 5.00 9.61
CA LEU A 28 8.33 4.10 10.75
C LEU A 28 9.30 4.69 11.79
N ASP A 29 10.37 5.35 11.36
CA ASP A 29 11.30 6.07 12.24
C ASP A 29 10.59 7.21 12.99
N ALA A 30 9.70 7.95 12.31
CA ALA A 30 8.89 9.00 12.92
C ALA A 30 7.85 8.43 13.91
N VAL A 31 7.21 7.30 13.56
CA VAL A 31 6.29 6.57 14.43
C VAL A 31 7.00 6.13 15.71
N ALA A 32 8.19 5.55 15.59
CA ALA A 32 9.01 5.14 16.74
C ALA A 32 9.44 6.34 17.59
N THR A 33 9.89 7.44 16.96
CA THR A 33 10.28 8.67 17.65
C THR A 33 9.12 9.31 18.42
N ALA A 34 7.90 9.17 17.91
CA ALA A 34 6.68 9.65 18.55
C ALA A 34 6.17 8.73 19.69
N GLY A 35 6.81 7.57 19.91
CA GLY A 35 6.35 6.57 20.89
C GLY A 35 5.04 5.89 20.49
N LEU A 36 4.76 5.80 19.18
CA LEU A 36 3.57 5.16 18.64
C LEU A 36 3.86 3.73 18.20
N ASP A 37 2.89 2.82 18.37
CA ASP A 37 3.03 1.43 17.93
C ASP A 37 2.77 1.26 16.43
N ALA A 38 1.92 2.11 15.85
CA ALA A 38 1.55 2.05 14.44
C ALA A 38 0.94 3.38 13.97
N ILE A 39 0.79 3.51 12.65
CA ILE A 39 0.03 4.59 12.01
C ILE A 39 -0.95 4.02 11.00
N VAL A 40 -2.16 4.58 10.99
CA VAL A 40 -3.22 4.30 10.01
C VAL A 40 -3.31 5.49 9.06
N VAL A 41 -2.87 5.30 7.82
CA VAL A 41 -2.82 6.35 6.80
C VAL A 41 -4.09 6.30 5.96
N THR A 42 -4.84 7.39 5.92
CA THR A 42 -6.10 7.51 5.16
C THR A 42 -6.10 8.63 4.13
N ALA A 43 -5.15 9.57 4.23
CA ALA A 43 -5.04 10.66 3.27
C ALA A 43 -4.54 10.14 1.92
N HIS A 44 -5.29 10.40 0.84
CA HIS A 44 -5.02 9.85 -0.50
C HIS A 44 -3.62 10.19 -1.02
N GLY A 45 -3.15 11.42 -0.79
CA GLY A 45 -1.79 11.82 -1.18
C GLY A 45 -0.70 11.01 -0.48
N HIS A 46 -0.92 10.66 0.80
CA HIS A 46 0.02 9.85 1.57
C HIS A 46 -0.04 8.38 1.16
N LEU A 47 -1.24 7.86 0.89
CA LEU A 47 -1.41 6.51 0.32
C LEU A 47 -0.60 6.38 -0.97
N LYS A 48 -0.80 7.30 -1.93
CA LYS A 48 -0.05 7.29 -3.19
C LYS A 48 1.45 7.44 -3.01
N TYR A 49 1.88 8.30 -2.09
CA TYR A 49 3.29 8.49 -1.79
C TYR A 49 3.95 7.22 -1.24
N LEU A 50 3.25 6.49 -0.36
CA LEU A 50 3.79 5.35 0.38
C LEU A 50 3.59 4.00 -0.32
N SER A 51 2.60 3.87 -1.20
CA SER A 51 2.27 2.60 -1.87
C SER A 51 2.31 2.65 -3.39
N GLY A 52 2.31 3.84 -4.00
CA GLY A 52 2.13 4.02 -5.43
C GLY A 52 0.69 3.95 -5.91
N TYR A 53 -0.25 3.47 -5.07
CA TYR A 53 -1.66 3.39 -5.42
C TYR A 53 -2.31 4.76 -5.50
N ASP A 54 -3.02 5.06 -6.59
CA ASP A 54 -3.61 6.38 -6.80
C ASP A 54 -4.85 6.67 -5.93
N GLY A 55 -5.34 5.66 -5.20
CA GLY A 55 -6.50 5.78 -4.33
C GLY A 55 -7.83 5.63 -5.07
N SER A 56 -7.84 5.10 -6.29
CA SER A 56 -9.07 4.74 -6.99
C SER A 56 -9.97 3.87 -6.08
N GLY A 57 -11.27 4.14 -6.06
CA GLY A 57 -12.22 3.47 -5.15
C GLY A 57 -12.21 3.98 -3.69
N GLY A 58 -11.11 4.55 -3.21
CA GLY A 58 -10.95 5.05 -1.82
C GLY A 58 -11.83 6.26 -1.46
N TYR A 59 -12.48 6.88 -2.45
CA TYR A 59 -13.50 7.92 -2.22
C TYR A 59 -14.83 7.35 -1.72
N PHE A 60 -15.11 6.06 -1.98
CA PHE A 60 -16.39 5.42 -1.68
C PHE A 60 -16.33 4.58 -0.40
N ALA A 61 -15.15 4.14 0.03
CA ALA A 61 -14.98 3.26 1.18
C ALA A 61 -13.58 3.44 1.80
N PRO A 62 -13.35 3.04 3.07
CA PRO A 62 -12.06 3.20 3.73
C PRO A 62 -10.98 2.30 3.11
N PHE A 63 -9.86 2.90 2.70
CA PHE A 63 -8.68 2.20 2.17
C PHE A 63 -7.44 2.51 3.03
N PRO A 64 -7.44 2.22 4.35
CA PRO A 64 -6.32 2.57 5.19
C PRO A 64 -5.09 1.73 4.85
N LEU A 65 -3.93 2.38 4.82
CA LEU A 65 -2.63 1.73 4.85
C LEU A 65 -2.10 1.75 6.27
N ILE A 66 -1.76 0.58 6.80
CA ILE A 66 -1.23 0.41 8.15
C ILE A 66 0.28 0.20 8.06
N LEU A 67 1.05 1.03 8.77
CA LEU A 67 2.48 0.87 8.95
C LEU A 67 2.78 0.63 10.44
N MET A 68 3.57 -0.42 10.71
CA MET A 68 3.93 -0.86 12.06
C MET A 68 5.39 -1.33 12.08
N PRO A 69 6.21 -0.91 13.06
CA PRO A 69 7.60 -1.36 13.16
C PRO A 69 7.70 -2.89 13.22
N GLY A 70 8.64 -3.46 12.45
CA GLY A 70 8.87 -4.91 12.39
C GLY A 70 7.82 -5.71 11.61
N ARG A 71 6.89 -5.04 10.91
CA ARG A 71 5.92 -5.68 10.01
C ARG A 71 5.97 -5.06 8.61
N VAL A 72 5.58 -5.85 7.62
CA VAL A 72 5.33 -5.33 6.27
C VAL A 72 4.09 -4.41 6.28
N PRO A 73 4.01 -3.39 5.42
CA PRO A 73 2.82 -2.57 5.26
C PRO A 73 1.58 -3.39 4.92
N ILE A 74 0.42 -3.03 5.46
CA ILE A 74 -0.85 -3.71 5.21
C ILE A 74 -1.85 -2.74 4.60
N PHE A 75 -2.39 -3.06 3.43
CA PHE A 75 -3.54 -2.35 2.87
C PHE A 75 -4.83 -3.02 3.30
N VAL A 76 -5.79 -2.27 3.84
CA VAL A 76 -7.15 -2.77 4.06
C VAL A 76 -8.05 -2.17 3.00
N VAL A 77 -8.69 -3.00 2.18
CA VAL A 77 -9.48 -2.56 1.02
C VAL A 77 -10.75 -3.38 0.87
N ARG A 78 -11.70 -2.95 0.05
CA ARG A 78 -12.84 -3.81 -0.28
C ARG A 78 -12.35 -5.01 -1.09
N GLU A 79 -12.99 -6.16 -0.90
CA GLU A 79 -12.72 -7.36 -1.71
C GLU A 79 -12.79 -7.06 -3.22
N TYR A 80 -13.73 -6.21 -3.63
CA TYR A 80 -13.88 -5.77 -5.02
C TYR A 80 -12.63 -5.06 -5.59
N ASP A 81 -11.87 -4.36 -4.76
CA ASP A 81 -10.74 -3.52 -5.19
C ASP A 81 -9.38 -4.23 -5.02
N GLU A 82 -9.35 -5.43 -4.45
CA GLU A 82 -8.10 -6.17 -4.15
C GLU A 82 -7.19 -6.28 -5.38
N GLN A 83 -7.74 -6.74 -6.50
CA GLN A 83 -6.95 -6.95 -7.71
C GLN A 83 -6.41 -5.63 -8.28
N ALA A 84 -7.14 -4.52 -8.13
CA ALA A 84 -6.65 -3.21 -8.54
C ALA A 84 -5.46 -2.80 -7.66
N VAL A 85 -5.58 -2.94 -6.35
CA VAL A 85 -4.51 -2.60 -5.40
C VAL A 85 -3.28 -3.47 -5.62
N ARG A 86 -3.43 -4.78 -5.88
CA ARG A 86 -2.32 -5.68 -6.26
C ARG A 86 -1.62 -5.27 -7.55
N SER A 87 -2.36 -4.71 -8.50
CA SER A 87 -1.81 -4.37 -9.82
C SER A 87 -1.13 -3.00 -9.86
N TYR A 88 -1.51 -2.09 -8.96
CA TYR A 88 -1.12 -0.67 -9.01
C TYR A 88 -0.49 -0.16 -7.70
N SER A 89 -0.13 -1.04 -6.77
CA SER A 89 0.59 -0.70 -5.55
C SER A 89 1.80 -1.61 -5.34
N CYS A 90 2.73 -1.17 -4.50
CA CYS A 90 3.87 -1.97 -4.05
C CYS A 90 3.56 -2.78 -2.78
N ILE A 91 2.30 -2.85 -2.34
CA ILE A 91 1.92 -3.48 -1.08
C ILE A 91 1.48 -4.92 -1.36
N GLU A 92 2.16 -5.88 -0.74
CA GLU A 92 1.90 -7.30 -0.94
C GLU A 92 0.80 -7.82 0.01
N GLU A 93 0.82 -7.35 1.26
CA GLU A 93 -0.13 -7.73 2.30
C GLU A 93 -1.41 -6.88 2.18
N ILE A 94 -2.49 -7.54 1.79
CA ILE A 94 -3.79 -6.90 1.55
C ILE A 94 -4.85 -7.69 2.30
N GLU A 95 -5.51 -7.00 3.22
CA GLU A 95 -6.67 -7.48 3.95
C GLU A 95 -7.94 -6.95 3.30
N THR A 96 -8.92 -7.82 3.07
CA THR A 96 -10.15 -7.44 2.38
C THR A 96 -11.36 -7.42 3.32
N TYR A 97 -12.31 -6.54 3.02
CA TYR A 97 -13.62 -6.52 3.68
C TYR A 97 -14.76 -6.50 2.67
N THR A 98 -15.92 -7.01 3.09
CA THR A 98 -17.13 -7.13 2.26
C THR A 98 -18.26 -6.19 2.68
N HIS A 99 -18.27 -5.71 3.93
CA HIS A 99 -19.29 -4.84 4.53
C HIS A 99 -18.69 -3.78 5.45
#